data_AF-A0A1D9BB69-F1
#
_entry.id   AF-A0A1D9BB69-F1
#
_cell.length_a   1.000
_cell.length_b   1.000
_cell.length_c   1.000
_cell.angle_alpha   90.00
_cell.angle_beta   90.00
_cell.angle_gamma   90.00
#
_symmetry.space_group_name_H-M   'P 1'
#
loop_
_entity.id
_entity.type
_entity.pdbx_description
1 polymer ?
#
loop_
_entity_poly.entity_id
_entity_poly.type
_entity_poly.pdbx_seq_one_letter_code
_entity_poly.pdbx_strand_id
1 'polypeptide(L)' 'MFKNTRYVSEYTQFMQGYLKDHPDVAKGQVDGRALLWDKAPINLDERERAGESNVPQKPYPYLTE' A
#
# COMPACT_ATOMS: atom_id res chain seq x y z
N MET A 1 14.21 8.52 -42.01
CA MET A 1 13.11 7.85 -41.29
C MET A 1 13.72 7.24 -40.03
N PHE A 2 13.56 7.88 -38.86
CA PHE A 2 14.17 7.40 -37.62
C PHE A 2 13.41 6.17 -37.13
N LYS A 3 14.09 5.03 -37.09
CA LYS A 3 13.54 3.78 -36.54
C LYS A 3 13.39 4.01 -35.04
N ASN A 4 12.16 3.94 -34.52
CA ASN A 4 11.87 4.19 -33.12
C ASN A 4 12.36 2.98 -32.28
N THR A 5 13.67 2.85 -32.12
CA THR A 5 14.32 1.74 -31.40
C THR A 5 14.42 2.09 -29.92
N ARG A 6 13.28 2.18 -29.22
CA ARG A 6 13.32 2.11 -27.76
C ARG A 6 13.44 0.64 -27.38
N TYR A 7 14.55 0.30 -26.73
CA TYR A 7 14.73 -1.03 -26.16
C TYR A 7 13.61 -1.30 -25.15
N VAL A 8 12.97 -2.46 -25.26
CA VAL A 8 12.03 -3.00 -24.29
C VAL A 8 12.56 -4.37 -23.89
N SER A 9 12.77 -4.59 -22.58
CA SER A 9 13.31 -5.87 -22.12
C SER A 9 12.32 -7.01 -22.38
N GLU A 10 12.84 -8.22 -22.59
CA GLU A 10 12.05 -9.45 -22.70
C GLU A 10 11.08 -9.60 -21.53
N TYR A 11 11.55 -9.30 -20.31
CA TYR A 11 10.71 -9.30 -19.11
C TYR A 11 9.51 -8.34 -19.23
N THR A 12 9.71 -7.15 -19.77
CA THR A 12 8.63 -6.17 -19.94
C THR A 12 7.60 -6.67 -20.94
N GLN A 13 8.05 -7.25 -22.07
CA GLN A 13 7.16 -7.83 -23.07
C GLN A 13 6.35 -9.00 -22.49
N PHE A 14 7.00 -9.87 -21.72
CA PHE A 14 6.36 -10.97 -21.01
C PHE A 14 5.29 -10.47 -20.03
N MET A 15 5.64 -9.52 -19.16
CA MET A 15 4.71 -9.00 -18.16
C MET A 15 3.50 -8.30 -18.81
N GLN A 16 3.69 -7.61 -19.93
CA GLN A 16 2.59 -7.01 -20.68
C GLN A 16 1.62 -8.08 -21.22
N GLY A 17 2.14 -9.17 -21.78
CA GLY A 17 1.32 -10.30 -22.23
C GLY A 17 0.57 -10.95 -21.06
N TYR A 18 1.29 -11.28 -19.98
CA TYR A 18 0.71 -11.88 -18.79
C TYR A 18 -0.43 -11.03 -18.20
N LEU A 19 -0.22 -9.73 -18.01
CA LEU A 19 -1.26 -8.85 -17.45
C LEU A 19 -2.47 -8.68 -18.37
N LYS A 20 -2.30 -8.85 -19.69
CA LYS A 20 -3.42 -8.85 -20.64
C LYS A 20 -4.27 -10.11 -20.49
N ASP A 21 -3.61 -11.26 -20.33
CA ASP A 21 -4.28 -12.57 -20.23
C ASP A 21 -4.85 -12.82 -18.82
N HIS A 22 -4.36 -12.11 -17.80
CA HIS A 22 -4.75 -12.23 -16.39
C HIS A 22 -5.29 -10.92 -15.79
N PRO A 23 -6.51 -10.49 -16.17
CA PRO A 23 -7.10 -9.24 -15.66
C PRO A 23 -7.41 -9.28 -14.16
N ASP A 24 -7.50 -10.47 -13.55
CA ASP A 24 -7.67 -10.69 -12.12
C ASP A 24 -6.46 -10.19 -11.30
N VAL A 25 -5.26 -10.20 -11.89
CA VAL A 25 -4.04 -9.69 -11.23
C VAL A 25 -4.17 -8.19 -10.92
N ALA A 26 -4.79 -7.41 -11.81
CA ALA A 26 -5.03 -5.99 -11.56
C ALA A 26 -5.97 -5.78 -10.36
N LYS A 27 -6.99 -6.62 -10.23
CA LYS A 27 -7.88 -6.61 -9.05
C LYS A 27 -7.10 -6.98 -7.78
N GLY A 28 -6.29 -8.04 -7.83
CA GLY A 28 -5.46 -8.47 -6.71
C GLY A 28 -4.45 -7.41 -6.26
N GLN A 29 -3.91 -6.60 -7.17
CA GLN A 29 -3.04 -5.47 -6.83
C GLN A 29 -3.77 -4.39 -6.02
N VAL A 30 -5.00 -4.06 -6.40
CA VAL A 30 -5.84 -3.10 -5.66
C VAL A 30 -6.19 -3.65 -4.28
N ASP A 31 -6.66 -4.90 -4.22
CA ASP A 31 -7.03 -5.57 -2.96
C ASP A 31 -5.82 -5.68 -2.02
N GLY A 32 -4.65 -6.04 -2.56
CA GLY A 32 -3.39 -6.12 -1.81
C GLY A 32 -2.91 -4.75 -1.30
N ARG A 33 -3.09 -3.68 -2.08
CA ARG A 33 -2.79 -2.31 -1.63
C ARG A 33 -3.67 -1.91 -0.44
N ALA A 34 -4.94 -2.28 -0.46
CA ALA A 34 -5.88 -1.96 0.61
C ALA A 34 -5.56 -2.61 1.96
N LEU A 35 -4.84 -3.73 1.97
CA LEU A 35 -4.45 -4.41 3.22
C LEU A 35 -3.50 -3.56 4.08
N LEU A 36 -2.52 -2.89 3.46
CA LEU A 36 -1.45 -2.20 4.19
C LEU A 36 -1.45 -0.69 3.99
N TRP A 37 -1.87 -0.22 2.82
CA TRP A 37 -1.66 1.16 2.38
C TRP A 37 -2.95 1.98 2.33
N ASP A 38 -4.03 1.46 1.74
CA ASP A 38 -5.29 2.21 1.70
C ASP A 38 -6.04 2.05 3.02
N LYS A 39 -5.75 2.96 3.95
CA LYS A 39 -6.50 3.04 5.19
C LYS A 39 -7.93 3.48 4.90
N ALA A 40 -8.89 2.68 5.35
CA ALA A 40 -10.29 3.08 5.32
C ALA A 40 -10.49 4.38 6.12
N PRO A 41 -11.49 5.20 5.76
CA PRO A 41 -11.87 6.35 6.56
C PRO A 41 -12.13 5.93 8.00
N ILE A 42 -11.51 6.63 8.95
CA ILE A 42 -11.74 6.41 10.37
C ILE A 42 -12.99 7.16 10.81
N ASN A 43 -13.78 6.56 11.70
CA ASN A 43 -14.87 7.26 12.36
C ASN A 43 -14.29 8.33 13.30
N LEU A 44 -14.67 9.60 13.10
CA LEU A 44 -14.10 10.72 13.84
C LEU A 44 -14.45 10.65 15.34
N ASP A 45 -15.66 10.23 15.68
CA ASP A 45 -16.11 10.09 17.07
C ASP A 45 -15.36 8.95 17.79
N GLU A 46 -15.00 7.89 17.07
CA GLU A 46 -14.15 6.82 17.62
C GLU A 46 -12.71 7.29 17.82
N ARG A 47 -12.19 8.07 16.87
CA ARG A 47 -10.85 8.66 16.98
C ARG A 47 -10.76 9.59 18.19
N GLU A 48 -11.77 10.44 18.39
CA GLU A 48 -11.83 11.35 19.52
C GLU A 48 -11.86 10.57 20.84
N ARG A 49 -12.79 9.62 20.99
CA ARG A 49 -12.88 8.77 22.19
C ARG A 49 -11.61 7.97 22.48
N ALA A 50 -10.92 7.48 21.45
CA ALA A 50 -9.64 6.80 21.59
C ALA A 50 -8.53 7.75 22.07
N GLY A 51 -8.57 9.02 21.63
CA GLY A 51 -7.70 10.08 22.14
C GLY A 51 -7.98 10.42 23.60
N GLU A 52 -9.24 10.57 23.97
CA GLU A 52 -9.67 10.85 25.35
C GLU A 52 -9.35 9.70 26.31
N SER A 53 -9.43 8.46 25.84
CA SER A 53 -9.11 7.27 26.64
C SER A 53 -7.60 6.99 26.73
N ASN A 54 -6.76 7.77 26.04
CA ASN A 54 -5.32 7.52 25.98
C ASN A 54 -4.64 7.86 27.33
N VAL A 55 -3.88 6.92 27.87
CA VAL A 55 -3.06 7.14 29.07
C VAL A 55 -1.61 7.38 28.64
N PRO A 56 -1.02 8.56 28.93
CA PRO A 56 0.35 8.86 28.51
C PRO A 56 1.34 7.89 29.16
N GLN A 57 2.17 7.27 28.34
CA GLN A 57 3.25 6.38 28.77
C GLN A 57 4.56 7.16 28.89
N LYS A 58 5.40 6.80 29.87
CA LYS A 58 6.76 7.34 29.97
C LYS A 58 7.56 6.98 28.71
N PRO A 59 8.43 7.86 28.17
CA PRO A 59 9.28 7.53 27.01
C PRO A 59 10.15 6.30 27.24
N TYR A 60 10.57 6.11 28.49
CA TYR A 60 11.32 4.94 28.94
C TYR A 60 10.61 4.32 30.15
N PRO A 61 9.72 3.32 29.94
CA PRO A 61 8.96 2.67 31.02
C PRO A 61 9.83 2.03 32.10
N TYR A 62 11.07 1.66 31.74
CA TYR A 62 12.03 0.99 32.60
C TYR A 62 13.13 1.91 33.13
N LEU A 63 13.07 3.22 32.86
CA LEU A 63 14.03 4.15 33.46
C LEU A 63 13.73 4.25 34.96
N THR A 64 14.47 3.48 35.74
CA THR A 64 14.64 3.68 37.18
C THR A 64 15.65 4.80 37.37
N GLU A 65 15.25 5.88 38.05
CA GLU A 65 16.17 6.92 38.53
C GLU A 65 17.23 6.33 39.48
#